data_AF-A0A4Y9YYX4-F1
#
_entry.id   AF-A0A4Y9YYX4-F1
#
_cell.length_a   1.000
_cell.length_b   1.000
_cell.length_c   1.000
_cell.angle_alpha   90.00
_cell.angle_beta   90.00
_cell.angle_gamma   90.00
#
_symmetry.space_group_name_H-M   'P 1'
#
loop_
_entity.id
_entity.type
_entity.pdbx_description
1 polymer ?
#
loop_
_entity_poly.entity_id
_entity_poly.type
_entity_poly.pdbx_seq_one_letter_code
_entity_poly.pdbx_strand_id
1 'polypeptide(L)'
;MATNAIAQTGSQRWTHFYSALQLAIQRAGHKWTYEDFAECFPLWCDEQPEGAEAVFGTVSRFVESQITTQCNELFATYDVKNNVDKLHEVVTEARARKRRGETGKDVWREDLDPRSAVRARVVPVLEAERDRLKDQLAKMRKQNLELQKTVLTHAKERKEVDEKTAEILEFIDEVYAKWKELPTVDIGNWALIKAEAQNSTIPLS
;
A
#
# COMPACT_ATOMS: atom_id res chain seq x y z
N MET A 1 -27.28 -26.47 -18.51
CA MET A 1 -26.62 -25.30 -19.14
C MET A 1 -25.83 -24.44 -18.14
N ALA A 2 -25.15 -25.02 -17.14
CA ALA A 2 -24.44 -24.24 -16.10
C ALA A 2 -22.92 -24.54 -16.01
N THR A 3 -22.38 -25.43 -16.83
CA THR A 3 -20.98 -25.89 -16.73
C THR A 3 -19.97 -25.02 -17.51
N ASN A 4 -20.43 -24.08 -18.34
CA ASN A 4 -19.54 -23.26 -19.19
C ASN A 4 -19.02 -21.97 -18.55
N ALA A 5 -19.56 -21.54 -17.41
CA ALA A 5 -19.17 -20.25 -16.81
C ALA A 5 -17.77 -20.26 -16.16
N ILE A 6 -17.34 -21.41 -15.62
CA ILE A 6 -16.04 -21.54 -14.93
C ILE A 6 -14.88 -21.56 -15.95
N ALA A 7 -15.11 -22.07 -17.16
CA ALA A 7 -14.11 -22.16 -18.22
C ALA A 7 -13.75 -20.79 -18.86
N GLN A 8 -14.62 -19.78 -18.74
CA GLN A 8 -14.46 -18.47 -19.42
C GLN A 8 -13.72 -17.41 -18.60
N THR A 9 -13.37 -17.66 -17.34
CA THR A 9 -12.78 -16.65 -16.44
C THR A 9 -11.29 -16.83 -16.20
N GLY A 10 -10.56 -17.53 -17.07
CA GLY A 10 -9.12 -17.78 -16.94
C GLY A 10 -8.35 -17.43 -18.20
N SER A 11 -7.03 -17.60 -18.16
CA SER A 11 -6.18 -17.43 -19.33
C SER A 11 -6.55 -18.41 -20.46
N GLN A 12 -6.14 -18.09 -21.70
CA GLN A 12 -6.30 -19.01 -22.83
C GLN A 12 -5.72 -20.39 -22.53
N ARG A 13 -4.59 -20.45 -21.80
CA ARG A 13 -3.96 -21.71 -21.39
C ARG A 13 -4.85 -22.51 -20.45
N TRP A 14 -5.48 -21.86 -19.47
CA TRP A 14 -6.44 -22.49 -18.57
C TRP A 14 -7.64 -23.06 -19.33
N THR A 15 -8.23 -22.28 -20.24
CA THR A 15 -9.37 -22.74 -21.03
C THR A 15 -9.04 -23.98 -21.86
N HIS A 16 -7.86 -24.02 -22.49
CA HIS A 16 -7.41 -25.21 -23.24
C HIS A 16 -7.12 -26.41 -22.34
N PHE A 17 -6.48 -26.19 -21.19
CA PHE A 17 -6.20 -27.25 -20.23
C PHE A 17 -7.50 -27.88 -19.71
N TYR A 18 -8.43 -27.03 -19.25
CA TYR A 18 -9.69 -27.48 -18.66
C TYR A 18 -10.59 -28.16 -19.70
N SER A 19 -10.65 -27.65 -20.94
CA SER A 19 -11.45 -28.28 -22.00
C SER A 19 -10.89 -29.64 -22.43
N ALA A 20 -9.57 -29.76 -22.55
CA ALA A 20 -8.93 -31.05 -22.86
C ALA A 20 -9.15 -32.07 -21.73
N LEU A 21 -9.10 -31.63 -20.48
CA LEU A 21 -9.40 -32.49 -19.33
C LEU A 21 -10.86 -32.94 -19.34
N GLN A 22 -11.80 -32.03 -19.54
CA GLN A 22 -13.22 -32.40 -19.57
C GLN A 22 -13.51 -33.42 -20.68
N LEU A 23 -12.87 -33.26 -21.85
CA LEU A 23 -12.96 -34.23 -22.94
C LEU A 23 -12.38 -35.60 -22.54
N ALA A 24 -11.27 -35.62 -21.80
CA ALA A 24 -10.67 -36.86 -21.30
C ALA A 24 -11.59 -37.55 -20.27
N ILE A 25 -12.21 -36.79 -19.37
CA ILE A 25 -13.16 -37.30 -18.38
C ILE A 25 -14.38 -37.93 -19.07
N GLN A 26 -14.95 -37.24 -20.07
CA GLN A 26 -16.05 -37.76 -20.87
C GLN A 26 -15.68 -39.05 -21.59
N ARG A 27 -14.50 -39.09 -22.24
CA ARG A 27 -14.01 -40.30 -22.91
C ARG A 27 -13.76 -41.45 -21.93
N ALA A 28 -13.31 -41.17 -20.72
CA ALA A 28 -13.10 -42.19 -19.69
C ALA A 28 -14.42 -42.76 -19.18
N GLY A 29 -15.42 -41.90 -18.91
CA GLY A 29 -16.76 -42.32 -18.45
C GLY A 29 -17.52 -43.16 -19.48
N HIS A 30 -17.26 -42.93 -20.78
CA HIS A 30 -17.89 -43.63 -21.91
C HIS A 30 -16.98 -44.65 -22.61
N LYS A 31 -15.84 -45.02 -22.01
CA LYS A 31 -14.92 -46.00 -22.62
C LYS A 31 -15.53 -47.40 -22.70
N TRP A 32 -16.41 -47.72 -21.76
CA TRP A 32 -17.16 -48.97 -21.69
C TRP A 32 -18.57 -48.70 -22.22
N THR A 33 -19.05 -49.58 -23.07
CA THR A 33 -20.37 -49.47 -23.71
C THR A 33 -21.42 -50.25 -22.92
N TYR A 34 -22.69 -50.07 -23.30
CA TYR A 34 -23.76 -50.91 -22.77
C TYR A 34 -23.57 -52.38 -23.18
N GLU A 35 -22.93 -52.65 -24.32
CA GLU A 35 -22.59 -54.01 -24.77
C GLU A 35 -21.59 -54.66 -23.80
N ASP A 36 -20.53 -53.95 -23.42
CA ASP A 36 -19.56 -54.44 -22.42
C ASP A 36 -20.24 -54.74 -21.07
N PHE A 37 -21.24 -53.94 -20.69
CA PHE A 37 -22.02 -54.14 -19.48
C PHE A 37 -22.95 -55.37 -19.58
N ALA A 38 -23.62 -55.54 -20.73
CA ALA A 38 -24.51 -56.67 -20.98
C ALA A 38 -23.75 -58.00 -21.06
N GLU A 39 -22.51 -58.01 -21.58
CA GLU A 39 -21.65 -59.20 -21.54
C GLU A 39 -21.34 -59.64 -20.10
N CYS A 40 -21.22 -58.70 -19.17
CA CYS A 40 -20.96 -58.98 -17.77
C CYS A 40 -22.23 -59.39 -16.98
N PHE A 41 -23.41 -58.94 -17.42
CA PHE A 41 -24.70 -59.17 -16.75
C PHE A 41 -25.82 -59.64 -17.69
N PRO A 42 -25.61 -60.73 -18.46
CA PRO A 42 -26.50 -61.09 -19.57
C PRO A 42 -27.92 -61.42 -19.10
N LEU A 43 -28.07 -62.23 -18.05
CA LEU A 43 -29.38 -62.60 -17.49
C LEU A 43 -30.22 -61.39 -17.07
N TRP A 44 -29.59 -60.39 -16.46
CA TRP A 44 -30.33 -59.22 -15.97
C TRP A 44 -30.69 -58.26 -17.10
N CYS A 45 -29.81 -58.09 -18.08
CA CYS A 45 -30.08 -57.31 -19.28
C CYS A 45 -31.23 -57.92 -20.13
N ASP A 46 -31.35 -59.25 -20.15
CA ASP A 46 -32.44 -59.96 -20.84
C ASP A 46 -33.77 -59.87 -20.06
N GLU A 47 -33.74 -60.01 -18.73
CA GLU A 47 -34.94 -59.95 -17.88
C GLU A 47 -35.49 -58.53 -17.72
N GLN A 48 -34.63 -57.51 -17.64
CA GLN A 48 -35.03 -56.13 -17.39
C GLN A 48 -34.16 -55.12 -18.16
N PRO A 49 -34.34 -55.00 -19.49
CA PRO A 49 -33.49 -54.16 -20.34
C PRO A 49 -33.55 -52.67 -19.98
N GLU A 50 -34.74 -52.13 -19.70
CA GLU A 50 -34.90 -50.71 -19.33
C GLU A 50 -34.22 -50.38 -17.99
N GLY A 51 -34.22 -51.32 -17.04
CA GLY A 51 -33.58 -51.15 -15.73
C GLY A 51 -32.07 -51.18 -15.83
N ALA A 52 -31.53 -52.13 -16.60
CA ALA A 52 -30.10 -52.26 -16.85
C ALA A 52 -29.54 -51.02 -17.59
N GLU A 53 -30.23 -50.52 -18.61
CA GLU A 53 -29.82 -49.31 -19.34
C GLU A 53 -29.84 -48.06 -18.44
N ALA A 54 -30.87 -47.92 -17.61
CA ALA A 54 -30.98 -46.82 -16.65
C ALA A 54 -29.83 -46.85 -15.61
N VAL A 55 -29.47 -48.04 -15.11
CA VAL A 55 -28.36 -48.20 -14.17
C VAL A 55 -27.02 -47.91 -14.84
N PHE A 56 -26.77 -48.45 -16.03
CA PHE A 56 -25.57 -48.14 -16.82
C PHE A 56 -25.40 -46.63 -17.00
N GLY A 57 -26.45 -45.95 -17.49
CA GLY A 57 -26.43 -44.51 -17.69
C GLY A 57 -26.22 -43.71 -16.40
N THR A 58 -26.69 -44.23 -15.26
CA THR A 58 -26.47 -43.63 -13.94
C THR A 58 -25.02 -43.79 -13.49
N VAL A 59 -24.42 -44.97 -13.66
CA VAL A 59 -23.02 -45.23 -13.30
C VAL A 59 -22.08 -44.38 -14.15
N SER A 60 -22.28 -44.32 -15.47
CA SER A 60 -21.43 -43.49 -16.35
C SER A 60 -21.48 -42.02 -15.96
N ARG A 61 -22.68 -41.48 -15.68
CA ARG A 61 -22.86 -40.10 -15.22
C ARG A 61 -22.24 -39.86 -13.84
N PHE A 62 -22.37 -40.83 -12.93
CA PHE A 62 -21.77 -40.75 -11.60
C PHE A 62 -20.25 -40.70 -11.69
N VAL A 63 -19.63 -41.56 -12.51
CA VAL A 63 -18.17 -41.56 -12.72
C VAL A 63 -17.70 -40.21 -13.29
N GLU A 64 -18.37 -39.68 -14.32
CA GLU A 64 -18.04 -38.38 -14.91
C GLU A 64 -18.12 -37.25 -13.86
N SER A 65 -19.22 -37.21 -13.11
CA SER A 65 -19.45 -36.19 -12.07
C SER A 65 -18.43 -36.31 -10.95
N GLN A 66 -18.13 -37.52 -10.49
CA GLN A 66 -17.24 -37.75 -9.35
C GLN A 66 -15.79 -37.37 -9.70
N ILE A 67 -15.31 -37.76 -10.89
CA ILE A 67 -13.98 -37.37 -11.36
C ILE A 67 -13.90 -35.85 -11.51
N THR A 68 -14.92 -35.22 -12.10
CA THR A 68 -14.99 -33.76 -12.25
C THR A 68 -14.91 -33.04 -10.90
N THR A 69 -15.68 -33.49 -9.90
CA THR A 69 -15.65 -32.93 -8.55
C THR A 69 -14.27 -33.06 -7.90
N GLN A 70 -13.68 -34.25 -7.93
CA GLN A 70 -12.35 -34.49 -7.36
C GLN A 70 -11.25 -33.65 -8.05
N CYS A 71 -11.31 -33.52 -9.38
CA CYS A 71 -10.40 -32.64 -10.10
C CYS A 71 -10.55 -31.18 -9.65
N ASN A 72 -11.80 -30.70 -9.50
CA ASN A 72 -12.05 -29.33 -9.04
C ASN A 72 -11.58 -29.08 -7.60
N GLU A 73 -11.72 -30.07 -6.71
CA GLU A 73 -11.17 -30.01 -5.34
C GLU A 73 -9.64 -29.91 -5.36
N LEU A 74 -8.96 -30.70 -6.19
CA LEU A 74 -7.51 -30.60 -6.39
C LEU A 74 -7.12 -29.24 -6.96
N PHE A 75 -7.89 -28.71 -7.91
CA PHE A 75 -7.63 -27.39 -8.48
C PHE A 75 -7.74 -26.27 -7.47
N ALA A 76 -8.73 -26.35 -6.57
CA ALA A 76 -8.87 -25.42 -5.46
C ALA A 76 -7.72 -25.56 -4.46
N THR A 77 -7.35 -26.80 -4.10
CA THR A 77 -6.29 -27.09 -3.11
C THR A 77 -4.92 -26.57 -3.56
N TYR A 78 -4.58 -26.75 -4.84
CA TYR A 78 -3.26 -26.39 -5.37
C TYR A 78 -3.26 -25.06 -6.14
N ASP A 79 -4.36 -24.31 -6.09
CA ASP A 79 -4.52 -23.03 -6.80
C ASP A 79 -4.12 -23.12 -8.29
N VAL A 80 -4.50 -24.22 -8.94
CA VAL A 80 -3.98 -24.59 -10.27
C VAL A 80 -4.35 -23.54 -11.30
N LYS A 81 -5.57 -23.01 -11.24
CA LYS A 81 -6.04 -21.97 -12.17
C LYS A 81 -5.13 -20.75 -12.14
N ASN A 82 -4.88 -20.16 -10.97
CA ASN A 82 -4.02 -18.99 -10.85
C ASN A 82 -2.58 -19.29 -11.26
N ASN A 83 -2.08 -20.49 -10.94
CA ASN A 83 -0.73 -20.89 -11.33
C ASN A 83 -0.58 -21.03 -12.86
N VAL A 84 -1.57 -21.60 -13.52
CA VAL A 84 -1.63 -21.70 -14.99
C VAL A 84 -1.76 -20.32 -15.63
N ASP A 85 -2.54 -19.41 -15.01
CA ASP A 85 -2.71 -18.03 -15.48
C ASP A 85 -1.41 -17.22 -15.34
N LYS A 86 -0.73 -17.30 -14.20
CA LYS A 86 0.62 -16.71 -14.00
C LYS A 86 1.61 -17.25 -15.04
N LEU A 87 1.59 -18.54 -15.30
CA LEU A 87 2.44 -19.14 -16.34
C LEU A 87 2.11 -18.58 -17.73
N HIS A 88 0.83 -18.38 -18.04
CA HIS A 88 0.43 -17.77 -19.30
C HIS A 88 0.93 -16.34 -19.44
N GLU A 89 0.82 -15.54 -18.38
CA GLU A 89 1.34 -14.17 -18.31
C GLU A 89 2.86 -14.14 -18.56
N VAL A 90 3.64 -14.91 -17.78
CA VAL A 90 5.11 -14.97 -17.90
C VAL A 90 5.55 -15.40 -19.31
N VAL A 91 4.88 -16.39 -19.90
CA VAL A 91 5.21 -16.85 -21.26
C VAL A 91 4.86 -15.79 -22.32
N THR A 92 3.73 -15.10 -22.16
CA THR A 92 3.31 -14.04 -23.08
C THR A 92 4.27 -12.86 -23.03
N GLU A 93 4.68 -12.45 -21.83
CA GLU A 93 5.67 -11.41 -21.62
C GLU A 93 7.04 -11.81 -22.21
N ALA A 94 7.52 -13.02 -21.93
CA ALA A 94 8.78 -13.53 -22.46
C ALA A 94 8.78 -13.58 -24.00
N ARG A 95 7.66 -13.98 -24.63
CA ARG A 95 7.49 -13.95 -26.09
C ARG A 95 7.53 -12.52 -26.62
N ALA A 96 6.89 -11.58 -25.95
CA ALA A 96 6.90 -10.17 -26.34
C ALA A 96 8.32 -9.57 -26.24
N ARG A 97 9.05 -9.82 -25.14
CA ARG A 97 10.45 -9.43 -24.96
C ARG A 97 11.35 -10.00 -26.06
N LYS A 98 11.20 -11.29 -26.36
CA LYS A 98 11.93 -11.96 -27.45
C LYS A 98 11.68 -11.30 -28.81
N ARG A 99 10.44 -10.91 -29.12
CA ARG A 99 10.10 -10.20 -30.36
C ARG A 99 10.75 -8.81 -30.45
N ARG A 100 10.95 -8.14 -29.30
CA ARG A 100 11.67 -6.86 -29.21
C ARG A 100 13.20 -7.00 -29.25
N GLY A 101 13.74 -8.23 -29.25
CA GLY A 101 15.18 -8.47 -29.18
C GLY A 101 15.78 -8.25 -27.79
N GLU A 102 14.95 -8.11 -26.75
CA GLU A 102 15.40 -7.92 -25.37
C GLU A 102 15.81 -9.27 -24.77
N THR A 103 17.09 -9.42 -24.43
CA THR A 103 17.56 -10.50 -23.55
C THR A 103 17.61 -9.98 -22.12
N GLY A 104 16.61 -10.36 -21.33
CA GLY A 104 16.50 -9.93 -19.94
C GLY A 104 17.64 -10.49 -19.08
N LYS A 105 17.99 -9.77 -18.00
CA LYS A 105 18.91 -10.27 -16.96
C LYS A 105 18.28 -11.38 -16.10
N ASP A 106 16.96 -11.52 -16.16
CA ASP A 106 16.14 -12.46 -15.40
C ASP A 106 15.82 -13.74 -16.21
N VAL A 107 16.78 -14.19 -17.03
CA VAL A 107 16.65 -15.45 -17.77
C VAL A 107 17.16 -16.57 -16.88
N TRP A 108 16.28 -17.53 -16.58
CA TRP A 108 16.65 -18.74 -15.86
C TRP A 108 17.78 -19.48 -16.58
N ARG A 109 18.75 -19.98 -15.81
CA ARG A 109 19.88 -20.79 -16.29
C ARG A 109 19.95 -22.05 -15.44
N GLU A 110 20.34 -23.15 -16.05
CA GLU A 110 20.47 -24.45 -15.38
C GLU A 110 21.53 -24.39 -14.27
N ASP A 111 22.65 -23.71 -14.52
CA ASP A 111 23.74 -23.52 -13.55
C ASP A 111 23.60 -22.24 -12.69
N LEU A 112 22.37 -21.84 -12.35
CA LEU A 112 22.17 -20.63 -11.55
C LEU A 112 22.58 -20.85 -10.08
N ASP A 113 23.72 -20.28 -9.69
CA ASP A 113 24.18 -20.28 -8.30
C ASP A 113 23.08 -19.73 -7.35
N PRO A 114 22.77 -20.38 -6.22
CA PRO A 114 21.72 -19.95 -5.30
C PRO A 114 21.86 -18.50 -4.84
N ARG A 115 23.09 -17.97 -4.68
CA ARG A 115 23.28 -16.57 -4.28
C ARG A 115 22.86 -15.63 -5.40
N SER A 116 23.07 -16.01 -6.66
CA SER A 116 22.62 -15.25 -7.83
C SER A 116 21.10 -15.18 -7.90
N ALA A 117 20.41 -16.30 -7.64
CA ALA A 117 18.95 -16.36 -7.58
C ALA A 117 18.37 -15.47 -6.46
N VAL A 118 18.98 -15.50 -5.27
CA VAL A 118 18.59 -14.64 -4.15
C VAL A 118 18.83 -13.16 -4.48
N ARG A 119 20.00 -12.83 -5.04
CA ARG A 119 20.33 -11.44 -5.42
C ARG A 119 19.37 -10.89 -6.47
N ALA A 120 18.98 -11.68 -7.47
CA ALA A 120 18.03 -11.26 -8.50
C ALA A 120 16.70 -10.77 -7.90
N ARG A 121 16.26 -11.40 -6.79
CA ARG A 121 15.04 -10.99 -6.07
C ARG A 121 15.27 -9.87 -5.05
N VAL A 122 16.39 -9.90 -4.34
CA VAL A 122 16.65 -8.98 -3.23
C VAL A 122 17.13 -7.62 -3.69
N VAL A 123 17.93 -7.56 -4.77
CA VAL A 123 18.49 -6.28 -5.26
C VAL A 123 17.40 -5.26 -5.61
N PRO A 124 16.35 -5.59 -6.39
CA PRO A 124 15.29 -4.62 -6.69
C PRO A 124 14.59 -4.04 -5.44
N VAL A 125 14.40 -4.88 -4.42
CA VAL A 125 13.80 -4.46 -3.13
C VAL A 125 14.74 -3.51 -2.39
N LEU A 126 16.03 -3.83 -2.34
CA LEU A 126 17.04 -2.97 -1.72
C LEU A 126 17.23 -1.64 -2.46
N GLU A 127 17.10 -1.65 -3.80
CA GLU A 127 17.16 -0.44 -4.61
C GLU A 127 15.95 0.48 -4.33
N ALA A 128 14.74 -0.09 -4.22
CA ALA A 128 13.54 0.66 -3.85
C ALA A 128 13.64 1.29 -2.46
N GLU A 129 14.13 0.55 -1.45
CA GLU A 129 14.31 1.09 -0.10
C GLU A 129 15.44 2.13 -0.04
N ARG A 130 16.54 1.93 -0.79
CA ARG A 130 17.61 2.93 -0.94
C ARG A 130 17.05 4.25 -1.46
N ASP A 131 16.23 4.19 -2.50
CA ASP A 131 15.71 5.40 -3.14
C ASP A 131 14.71 6.12 -2.23
N ARG A 132 13.85 5.37 -1.53
CA ARG A 132 12.99 5.90 -0.46
C ARG A 132 13.78 6.61 0.65
N LEU A 133 14.87 6.01 1.13
CA LEU A 133 15.70 6.59 2.18
C LEU A 133 16.41 7.87 1.70
N LYS A 134 16.85 7.90 0.44
CA LYS A 134 17.44 9.12 -0.17
C LYS A 134 16.42 10.25 -0.22
N ASP A 135 15.19 9.97 -0.60
CA ASP A 135 14.12 10.97 -0.64
C ASP A 135 13.80 11.52 0.76
N GLN A 136 13.72 10.65 1.76
CA GLN A 136 13.54 11.06 3.15
C GLN A 136 14.70 11.93 3.65
N LEU A 137 15.93 11.56 3.33
CA LEU A 137 17.12 12.33 3.70
C LEU A 137 17.12 13.71 3.02
N ALA A 138 16.76 13.77 1.74
CA ALA A 138 16.65 15.02 1.00
C ALA A 138 15.58 15.95 1.62
N LYS A 139 14.42 15.39 1.99
CA LYS A 139 13.35 16.13 2.68
C LYS A 139 13.81 16.67 4.04
N MET A 140 14.46 15.85 4.86
CA MET A 140 14.97 16.27 6.16
C MET A 140 16.05 17.35 6.04
N ARG A 141 16.98 17.21 5.07
CA ARG A 141 18.00 18.23 4.81
C ARG A 141 17.39 19.57 4.43
N LYS A 142 16.34 19.55 3.58
CA LYS A 142 15.62 20.77 3.20
C LYS A 142 14.95 21.43 4.40
N GLN A 143 14.25 20.65 5.22
CA GLN A 143 13.60 21.14 6.44
C GLN A 143 14.60 21.72 7.44
N ASN A 144 15.74 21.05 7.65
CA ASN A 144 16.79 21.55 8.53
C ASN A 144 17.38 22.86 8.02
N LEU A 145 17.58 22.99 6.70
CA LEU A 145 18.07 24.24 6.10
C LEU A 145 17.07 25.39 6.28
N GLU A 146 15.77 25.12 6.10
CA GLU A 146 14.71 26.10 6.34
C GLU A 146 14.67 26.51 7.82
N LEU A 147 14.70 25.54 8.73
CA LEU A 147 14.70 25.80 10.17
C LEU A 147 15.94 26.58 10.61
N GLN A 148 17.12 26.25 10.08
CA GLN A 148 18.35 26.98 10.37
C GLN A 148 18.25 28.44 9.94
N LYS A 149 17.64 28.73 8.77
CA LYS A 149 17.39 30.11 8.33
C LYS A 149 16.47 30.84 9.31
N THR A 150 15.37 30.20 9.72
CA THR A 150 14.43 30.78 10.70
C THR A 150 15.12 31.10 12.02
N VAL A 151 15.93 30.19 12.55
CA VAL A 151 16.68 30.40 13.80
C VAL A 151 17.64 31.58 13.69
N LEU A 152 18.36 31.71 12.57
CA LEU A 152 19.28 32.83 12.35
C LEU A 152 18.54 34.17 12.25
N THR A 153 17.40 34.20 11.56
CA THR A 153 16.56 35.40 11.49
C THR A 153 16.04 35.80 12.87
N HIS A 154 15.49 34.86 13.63
CA HIS A 154 14.98 35.14 14.98
C HIS A 154 16.10 35.58 15.94
N ALA A 155 17.29 34.99 15.83
CA ALA A 155 18.44 35.40 16.62
C ALA A 155 18.86 36.84 16.31
N LYS A 156 18.81 37.25 15.04
CA LYS A 156 19.08 38.63 14.62
C LYS A 156 18.03 39.60 15.15
N GLU A 157 16.75 39.29 14.96
CA GLU A 157 15.63 40.09 15.45
C GLU A 157 15.69 40.26 16.97
N ARG A 158 15.97 39.17 17.70
CA ARG A 158 16.14 39.22 19.16
C ARG A 158 17.27 40.15 19.57
N LYS A 159 18.41 40.11 18.87
CA LYS A 159 19.53 41.00 19.15
C LYS A 159 19.16 42.48 18.95
N GLU A 160 18.45 42.80 17.87
CA GLU A 160 17.98 44.17 17.60
C GLU A 160 16.97 44.65 18.66
N VAL A 161 16.09 43.77 19.14
CA VAL A 161 15.15 44.09 20.22
C VAL A 161 15.86 44.27 21.56
N ASP A 162 16.83 43.42 21.88
CA ASP A 162 17.62 43.51 23.10
C ASP A 162 18.42 44.84 23.12
N GLU A 163 19.01 45.24 21.99
CA GLU A 163 19.71 46.53 21.83
C GLU A 163 18.78 47.72 22.08
N LYS A 164 17.60 47.76 21.44
CA LYS A 164 16.60 48.83 21.66
C LYS A 164 16.08 48.86 23.10
N THR A 165 15.92 47.69 23.73
CA THR A 165 15.46 47.60 25.12
C THR A 165 16.50 48.17 26.06
N ALA A 166 17.79 47.92 25.80
CA ALA A 166 18.89 48.51 26.56
C ALA A 166 18.91 50.05 26.43
N GLU A 167 18.74 50.58 25.21
CA GLU A 167 18.65 52.03 24.98
C GLU A 167 17.48 52.68 25.75
N ILE A 168 16.31 52.04 25.74
CA ILE A 168 15.14 52.53 26.48
C ILE A 168 15.38 52.50 27.99
N LEU A 169 16.00 51.44 28.50
CA LEU A 169 16.33 51.34 29.92
C LEU A 169 17.31 52.42 30.35
N GLU A 170 18.35 52.69 29.56
CA GLU A 170 19.30 53.77 29.80
C GLU A 170 18.62 55.14 29.83
N PHE A 171 17.70 55.39 28.90
CA PHE A 171 16.89 56.61 28.90
C PHE A 171 16.00 56.73 30.14
N ILE A 172 15.36 55.64 30.58
CA ILE A 172 14.54 55.63 31.80
C ILE A 172 15.40 55.93 33.03
N ASP A 173 16.60 55.36 33.11
CA ASP A 173 17.55 55.62 34.20
C ASP A 173 17.97 57.10 34.22
N GLU A 174 18.21 57.72 33.06
CA GLU A 174 18.51 59.14 32.95
C GLU A 174 17.33 60.02 33.42
N VAL A 175 16.11 59.71 32.97
CA VAL A 175 14.90 60.42 33.39
C VAL A 175 14.69 60.28 34.90
N TYR A 176 14.91 59.09 35.45
CA TYR A 176 14.78 58.83 36.88
C TYR A 176 15.81 59.63 37.70
N ALA A 177 17.06 59.72 37.23
CA ALA A 177 18.08 60.54 37.87
C ALA A 177 17.68 62.01 37.91
N LYS A 178 17.23 62.57 36.78
CA LYS A 178 16.73 63.96 36.70
C LYS A 178 15.48 64.17 37.55
N TRP A 179 14.57 63.19 37.60
CA TRP A 179 13.39 63.24 38.46
C TRP A 179 13.76 63.34 39.94
N LYS A 180 14.80 62.63 40.37
CA LYS A 180 15.30 62.66 41.76
C LYS A 180 15.92 64.01 42.13
N GLU A 181 16.47 64.74 41.17
CA GLU A 181 17.07 66.06 41.36
C GLU A 181 16.05 67.20 41.41
N LEU A 182 14.79 66.96 41.03
CA LEU A 182 13.75 67.98 41.14
C LEU A 182 13.53 68.35 42.61
N PRO A 183 13.39 69.66 42.93
CA PRO A 183 13.17 70.12 44.28
C PRO A 183 11.71 69.85 44.69
N THR A 184 11.39 68.59 44.95
CA THR A 184 10.03 68.12 45.29
C THR A 184 9.49 68.78 46.55
N VAL A 185 10.38 69.16 47.47
CA VAL A 185 10.02 69.91 48.69
C VAL A 185 9.62 71.33 48.37
N ASP A 186 10.35 72.03 47.49
CA ASP A 186 10.03 73.40 47.10
C ASP A 186 8.78 73.46 46.22
N ILE A 187 8.60 72.47 45.34
CA ILE A 187 7.38 72.32 44.54
C ILE A 187 6.18 72.02 45.46
N GLY A 188 6.36 71.16 46.46
CA GLY A 188 5.34 70.87 47.47
C GLY A 188 4.97 72.10 48.30
N ASN A 189 5.97 72.86 48.75
CA ASN A 189 5.77 74.10 49.48
C ASN A 189 5.09 75.17 48.61
N TRP A 190 5.47 75.30 47.34
CA TRP A 190 4.82 76.22 46.40
C TRP A 190 3.36 75.83 46.14
N ALA A 191 3.07 74.54 45.98
CA ALA A 191 1.71 74.03 45.82
C ALA A 191 0.86 74.29 47.08
N LEU A 192 1.45 74.12 48.27
CA LEU A 192 0.80 74.40 49.55
C LEU A 192 0.48 75.90 49.69
N ILE A 193 1.46 76.77 49.41
CA ILE A 193 1.28 78.24 49.41
C ILE A 193 0.20 78.67 48.42
N LYS A 194 0.16 78.06 47.22
CA LYS A 194 -0.87 78.37 46.21
C LYS A 194 -2.25 77.87 46.64
N ALA A 195 -2.37 76.69 47.23
CA ALA A 195 -3.62 76.15 47.75
C ALA A 195 -4.15 76.97 48.93
N GLU A 196 -3.28 77.40 49.84
CA GLU A 196 -3.60 78.30 50.95
C GLU A 196 -4.03 79.68 50.44
N ALA A 197 -3.35 80.23 49.44
CA ALA A 197 -3.75 81.48 48.79
C ALA A 197 -5.15 81.35 48.14
N GLN A 198 -5.45 80.22 47.49
CA GLN A 198 -6.76 79.94 46.89
C GLN A 198 -7.88 79.77 47.93
N ASN A 199 -7.61 79.08 49.05
CA ASN A 199 -8.55 78.97 50.17
C ASN A 199 -8.77 80.30 50.89
N SER A 200 -7.76 81.17 50.96
CA SER A 200 -7.90 82.52 51.53
C SER A 200 -8.71 83.49 50.66
N THR A 201 -8.87 83.19 49.36
CA THR A 201 -9.72 83.98 48.43
C THR A 201 -11.19 83.55 48.39
N ILE A 202 -11.59 82.52 49.14
CA ILE A 202 -13.00 82.18 49.35
C ILE A 202 -13.39 82.67 50.76
N PRO A 203 -14.14 83.78 50.89
CA PRO A 203 -14.58 84.24 52.20
C PRO A 203 -15.55 83.22 52.80
N LEU A 204 -15.35 82.89 54.08
CA LEU A 204 -16.32 82.22 54.93
C LEU A 204 -17.65 82.99 54.90
N SER A 205 -18.73 82.33 54.50
CA SER A 205 -20.09 82.66 54.92
C SER A 205 -20.31 82.17 56.35
#